data_AF-A0A7L2JSJ8-F1
#
_entry.id   AF-A0A7L2JSJ8-F1
#
_cell.length_a   1.000
_cell.length_b   1.000
_cell.length_c   1.000
_cell.angle_alpha   90.00
_cell.angle_beta   90.00
_cell.angle_gamma   90.00
#
_symmetry.space_group_name_H-M   'P 1'
#
loop_
_entity.id
_entity.type
_entity.pdbx_description
1 polymer ?
#
loop_
_entity_poly.entity_id
_entity_poly.type
_entity_poly.pdbx_seq_one_letter_code
_entity_poly.pdbx_strand_id
1 'polypeptide(L)' 'SDYQQQLANSAAIRAEIQRFESVHPNIYSIYELLERVEEPVLQNQIREHVIAIE' A
#
# COMPACT_ATOMS: atom_id res chain seq x y z
N SER A 1 -13.38 30.13 -9.63
CA SER A 1 -14.80 29.74 -9.78
C SER A 1 -14.98 28.31 -9.26
N ASP A 2 -16.19 27.93 -8.82
CA ASP A 2 -16.48 26.60 -8.25
C ASP A 2 -16.00 25.43 -9.13
N TYR A 3 -16.00 25.63 -10.45
CA TYR A 3 -15.48 24.68 -11.43
C TYR A 3 -13.99 24.34 -11.23
N GLN A 4 -13.14 25.33 -10.93
CA GLN A 4 -11.72 25.09 -10.67
C GLN A 4 -11.50 24.27 -9.39
N GLN A 5 -12.34 24.50 -8.36
CA GLN A 5 -12.30 23.75 -7.12
C GLN A 5 -12.69 22.28 -7.34
N GLN A 6 -13.72 22.02 -8.15
CA GLN A 6 -14.13 20.65 -8.51
C GLN A 6 -13.02 19.89 -9.25
N LEU A 7 -12.32 20.55 -10.18
CA LEU A 7 -11.19 19.96 -10.90
C LEU A 7 -10.02 19.63 -9.94
N ALA A 8 -9.71 20.54 -9.01
CA ALA A 8 -8.67 20.32 -8.00
C ALA A 8 -9.00 19.14 -7.09
N ASN A 9 -10.26 19.05 -6.61
CA ASN A 9 -10.71 17.93 -5.79
C ASN A 9 -10.62 16.60 -6.56
N SER A 10 -11.04 16.59 -7.83
CA SER A 10 -10.97 15.41 -8.69
C SER A 10 -9.51 14.97 -8.92
N ALA A 11 -8.58 15.91 -9.07
CA ALA A 11 -7.15 15.61 -9.19
C ALA A 11 -6.56 15.06 -7.88
N ALA A 12 -6.92 15.64 -6.74
CA ALA A 12 -6.48 15.16 -5.43
C ALA A 12 -6.92 13.72 -5.15
N ILE A 13 -8.19 13.39 -5.46
CA ILE A 13 -8.71 12.03 -5.32
C ILE A 13 -7.93 11.05 -6.22
N ARG A 14 -7.68 11.42 -7.49
CA ARG A 14 -6.89 10.57 -8.39
C ARG A 14 -5.46 10.36 -7.89
N ALA A 15 -4.81 11.41 -7.38
CA ALA A 15 -3.47 11.32 -6.83
C ALA A 15 -3.43 10.38 -5.60
N GLU A 16 -4.45 10.45 -4.75
CA GLU A 16 -4.56 9.59 -3.59
C GLU A 16 -4.78 8.11 -3.98
N ILE A 17 -5.63 7.84 -4.98
CA ILE A 17 -5.80 6.50 -5.55
C ILE A 17 -4.47 5.96 -6.07
N GLN A 18 -3.75 6.75 -6.88
CA GLN A 18 -2.44 6.36 -7.41
C GLN A 18 -1.42 6.10 -6.30
N ARG A 19 -1.45 6.89 -5.22
CA ARG A 19 -0.60 6.69 -4.05
C ARG A 19 -0.88 5.34 -3.39
N PHE A 20 -2.15 4.98 -3.19
CA PHE A 20 -2.55 3.66 -2.69
C PHE A 20 -2.16 2.53 -3.65
N GLU A 21 -2.44 2.66 -4.94
CA GLU A 21 -2.07 1.63 -5.92
C GLU A 21 -0.55 1.41 -5.98
N SER A 22 0.24 2.47 -5.81
CA SER A 22 1.71 2.41 -5.89
C SER A 22 2.38 1.59 -4.77
N VAL A 23 1.69 1.28 -3.66
CA VAL A 23 2.30 0.48 -2.58
C VAL A 23 2.30 -1.01 -2.86
N HIS A 24 1.41 -1.50 -3.73
CA HIS A 24 1.21 -2.94 -3.99
C HIS A 24 2.48 -3.66 -4.46
N PRO A 25 3.30 -3.13 -5.40
CA PRO A 25 4.54 -3.78 -5.80
C PRO A 25 5.51 -4.03 -4.63
N ASN A 26 5.56 -3.10 -3.68
CA ASN A 26 6.40 -3.24 -2.49
C ASN A 26 5.80 -4.25 -1.50
N ILE A 27 4.47 -4.26 -1.32
CA ILE A 27 3.77 -5.27 -0.49
C ILE A 27 4.06 -6.68 -1.02
N TYR A 28 3.95 -6.92 -2.34
CA TYR A 28 4.30 -8.20 -2.94
C TYR A 28 5.77 -8.57 -2.75
N SER A 29 6.68 -7.59 -2.92
CA SER A 29 8.11 -7.80 -2.68
C SER A 29 8.39 -8.21 -1.22
N ILE A 30 7.63 -7.67 -0.25
CA ILE A 30 7.74 -8.05 1.15
C ILE A 30 7.29 -9.50 1.37
N TYR A 31 6.20 -9.94 0.73
CA TYR A 31 5.79 -11.35 0.81
C TYR A 31 6.87 -12.30 0.27
N GLU A 32 7.52 -11.96 -0.86
CA GLU A 32 8.64 -12.76 -1.39
C GLU A 32 9.86 -12.79 -0.44
N LEU A 33 10.15 -11.70 0.25
CA LEU A 33 11.20 -11.66 1.27
C LEU A 33 10.81 -12.49 2.50
N LEU A 34 9.53 -12.46 2.86
CA LEU A 34 9.00 -13.15 4.03
C LEU A 34 9.07 -14.68 3.88
N GLU A 35 8.90 -15.19 2.66
CA GLU A 35 9.10 -16.63 2.35
C GLU A 35 10.52 -17.12 2.68
N ARG A 36 11.50 -16.22 2.77
CA ARG A 36 12.90 -16.54 3.10
C ARG A 36 13.19 -16.51 4.60
N VAL A 37 12.23 -16.10 5.44
CA VAL A 37 12.38 -16.07 6.90
C VAL A 37 12.13 -17.47 7.46
N GLU A 38 13.18 -18.10 8.01
CA GLU A 38 13.11 -19.47 8.53
C GLU A 38 12.33 -19.58 9.85
N GLU A 39 12.31 -18.52 10.66
CA GLU A 39 11.65 -18.51 11.96
C GLU A 39 10.13 -18.29 11.78
N PRO A 40 9.27 -19.29 12.05
CA PRO A 40 7.85 -19.20 11.70
C PRO A 40 7.08 -18.16 12.50
N VAL A 41 7.49 -17.91 13.76
CA VAL A 41 6.82 -16.94 14.63
C VAL A 41 7.09 -15.52 14.14
N LEU A 42 8.37 -15.16 13.92
CA LEU A 42 8.74 -13.89 13.29
C LEU A 42 8.09 -13.72 11.91
N GLN A 43 8.07 -14.77 11.09
CA GLN A 43 7.43 -14.73 9.78
C GLN A 43 5.94 -14.36 9.91
N ASN A 44 5.22 -14.97 10.86
CA ASN A 44 3.80 -14.67 11.10
C ASN A 44 3.58 -13.25 11.61
N GLN A 45 4.42 -12.76 12.53
CA GLN A 45 4.32 -11.39 13.05
C GLN A 45 4.50 -10.35 11.94
N ILE A 46 5.51 -10.53 11.07
CA ILE A 46 5.72 -9.63 9.93
C ILE A 46 4.54 -9.72 8.97
N ARG A 47 3.99 -10.92 8.71
CA ARG A 47 2.80 -11.10 7.87
C ARG A 47 1.61 -10.29 8.39
N GLU A 48 1.33 -10.36 9.68
CA GLU A 48 0.22 -9.64 10.31
C GLU A 48 0.40 -8.12 10.17
N HIS A 49 1.63 -7.61 10.33
CA HIS A 49 1.92 -6.21 10.10
C HIS A 49 1.72 -5.77 8.64
N VAL A 50 2.07 -6.61 7.66
CA VAL A 50 1.85 -6.32 6.23
C VAL A 50 0.36 -6.31 5.90
N ILE A 51 -0.42 -7.26 6.41
CA ILE A 51 -1.89 -7.31 6.24
C ILE A 51 -2.56 -6.07 6.84
N ALA A 52 -2.02 -5.51 7.92
CA ALA A 52 -2.57 -4.28 8.52
C ALA A 52 -2.25 -3.00 7.72
N ILE A 53 -1.27 -3.05 6.80
CA ILE A 53 -0.89 -1.94 5.92
C ILE A 53 -1.67 -1.99 4.60
N GLU A 54 -1.92 -3.20 4.10
CA GLU A 54 -2.82 -3.48 2.95
C GLU A 54 -4.26 -3.08 3.26
#